data_AF-A0A0F3RL12-F1
#
_entry.id   AF-A0A0F3RL12-F1
#
_cell.length_a   1.000
_cell.length_b   1.000
_cell.length_c   1.000
_cell.angle_alpha   90.00
_cell.angle_beta   90.00
_cell.angle_gamma   90.00
#
_symmetry.space_group_name_H-M   'P 1'
#
loop_
_entity.id
_entity.type
_entity.pdbx_description
1 polymer ?
#
loop_
_entity_poly.entity_id
_entity_poly.type
_entity_poly.pdbx_seq_one_letter_code
_entity_poly.pdbx_strand_id
1 'polypeptide(L)'
;MAISKIKLFFSRLAIHLWPVHRHELQKFIPTSLLMFFILFNQNILRILKDSIVIPEISAEITSFIKAYCVTPTAALLVILYAYMVNNLNYEKIYRYLTLVFLSFFLCFAFWFYPKASIFHLKVEKVNELMLIYPHFKWYIALAANWSYIIFYVLSELWPNIFYALLFWQLVNEVTTTEEAKRFYMLFSLFGNSSLIVVGLIVMHLASSNSILQGYFLGVSNNILLVQSSIAIMAASSICSIFLVRFIYYNAIQKTQLQHKMPHEREVRPKMNLRESFKYIISSRYLWLILICTASFGFSMNLVEGIWKAQIKNLYSTTNTYAEFNGSCVVWTGVVIIFLTIIGNSVLRYYSWFVVAIITPIIITTTGTIFFIFVVFDKDILLWVNMLSSAQPIAIAVMAGAIQNIIAKGAKYSIWDTSKEMLYIPLDKELKTKGKAAVDIISAKVGKSSGGLIQSFLFVL
;
A
#
# COMPACT_ATOMS: atom_id res chain seq x y z
N MET A 1 3.09 -14.44 -45.20
CA MET A 1 1.89 -13.64 -44.83
C MET A 1 1.58 -13.64 -43.33
N ALA A 2 1.83 -14.72 -42.57
CA ALA A 2 1.60 -14.75 -41.11
C ALA A 2 2.54 -13.84 -40.28
N ILE A 3 3.82 -13.74 -40.68
CA ILE A 3 4.83 -12.93 -39.98
C ILE A 3 4.53 -11.42 -40.08
N SER A 4 3.93 -10.95 -41.18
CA SER A 4 3.55 -9.53 -41.30
C SER A 4 2.33 -9.18 -40.45
N LYS A 5 1.36 -10.09 -40.31
CA LYS A 5 0.22 -9.91 -39.39
C LYS A 5 0.66 -9.89 -37.92
N ILE A 6 1.63 -10.72 -37.53
CA ILE A 6 2.21 -10.71 -36.18
C ILE A 6 2.95 -9.40 -35.92
N LYS A 7 3.80 -8.94 -36.84
CA LYS A 7 4.45 -7.61 -36.72
C LYS A 7 3.46 -6.46 -36.65
N LEU A 8 2.38 -6.51 -37.43
CA LEU A 8 1.33 -5.48 -37.41
C LEU A 8 0.49 -5.53 -36.13
N PHE A 9 0.26 -6.73 -35.59
CA PHE A 9 -0.40 -6.92 -34.30
C PHE A 9 0.46 -6.39 -33.16
N PHE A 10 1.75 -6.73 -33.13
CA PHE A 10 2.71 -6.19 -32.16
C PHE A 10 2.94 -4.68 -32.33
N SER A 11 2.91 -4.13 -33.55
CA SER A 11 3.01 -2.68 -33.74
C SER A 11 1.75 -1.95 -33.29
N ARG A 12 0.56 -2.49 -33.56
CA ARG A 12 -0.70 -1.97 -33.01
C ARG A 12 -0.76 -2.10 -31.50
N LEU A 13 -0.30 -3.22 -30.94
CA LEU A 13 -0.15 -3.42 -29.49
C LEU A 13 0.86 -2.45 -28.89
N ALA A 14 2.00 -2.21 -29.54
CA ALA A 14 3.02 -1.28 -29.07
C ALA A 14 2.52 0.16 -29.10
N ILE A 15 1.79 0.57 -30.14
CA ILE A 15 1.17 1.91 -30.22
C ILE A 15 0.07 2.06 -29.15
N HIS A 16 -0.67 0.98 -28.87
CA HIS A 16 -1.76 0.98 -27.90
C HIS A 16 -1.28 0.86 -26.44
N LEU A 17 -0.15 0.19 -26.21
CA LEU A 17 0.51 0.04 -24.91
C LEU A 17 1.49 1.19 -24.62
N TRP A 18 1.98 1.91 -25.62
CA TRP A 18 2.89 3.04 -25.46
C TRP A 18 2.39 4.31 -26.19
N PRO A 19 1.31 4.94 -25.71
CA PRO A 19 0.78 6.17 -26.28
C PRO A 19 1.55 7.45 -25.87
N VAL A 20 2.87 7.36 -25.63
CA VAL A 20 3.73 8.48 -25.17
C VAL A 20 4.58 9.01 -26.32
N HIS A 21 4.50 10.32 -26.58
CA HIS A 21 5.28 10.97 -27.63
C HIS A 21 6.72 11.25 -27.18
N ARG A 22 7.65 11.34 -28.14
CA ARG A 22 9.08 11.55 -27.84
C ARG A 22 9.38 12.83 -27.06
N HIS A 23 8.62 13.90 -27.30
CA HIS A 23 8.78 15.17 -26.56
C HIS A 23 8.23 15.09 -25.13
N GLU A 24 7.29 14.18 -24.87
CA GLU A 24 6.69 13.95 -23.55
C GLU A 24 7.59 13.07 -22.65
N LEU A 25 8.53 12.30 -23.24
CA LEU A 25 9.42 11.37 -22.52
C LEU A 25 10.24 12.03 -21.42
N GLN A 26 10.67 13.29 -21.61
CA GLN A 26 11.46 14.03 -20.63
C GLN A 26 10.67 14.30 -19.32
N LYS A 27 9.34 14.36 -19.39
CA LYS A 27 8.46 14.47 -18.22
C LYS A 27 8.03 13.09 -17.72
N PHE A 28 7.69 12.21 -18.65
CA PHE A 28 7.12 10.89 -18.35
C PHE A 28 8.12 9.98 -17.62
N ILE A 29 9.36 9.87 -18.10
CA ILE A 29 10.34 8.93 -17.53
C ILE A 29 10.67 9.28 -16.06
N PRO A 30 11.05 10.53 -15.71
CA PRO A 30 11.35 10.87 -14.32
C PRO A 30 10.14 10.68 -13.38
N THR A 31 8.94 10.98 -13.86
CA THR A 31 7.71 10.85 -13.07
C THR A 31 7.33 9.38 -12.84
N SER A 32 7.50 8.54 -13.86
CA SER A 32 7.30 7.09 -13.75
C SER A 32 8.34 6.45 -12.80
N LEU A 33 9.60 6.87 -12.91
CA LEU A 33 10.69 6.44 -12.02
C LEU A 33 10.44 6.89 -10.57
N LEU A 34 9.89 8.08 -10.37
CA LEU A 34 9.48 8.56 -9.04
C LEU A 34 8.39 7.68 -8.44
N MET A 35 7.35 7.34 -9.22
CA MET A 35 6.30 6.40 -8.79
C MET A 35 6.90 5.06 -8.37
N PHE A 36 7.82 4.54 -9.18
CA PHE A 36 8.53 3.30 -8.89
C PHE A 36 9.24 3.38 -7.54
N PHE A 37 10.04 4.41 -7.27
CA PHE A 37 10.76 4.54 -5.99
C PHE A 37 9.83 4.72 -4.78
N ILE A 38 8.74 5.48 -4.93
CA ILE A 38 7.77 5.67 -3.84
C ILE A 38 7.09 4.34 -3.48
N LEU A 39 6.64 3.58 -4.48
CA LEU A 39 6.02 2.28 -4.29
C LEU A 39 7.02 1.22 -3.84
N PHE A 40 8.26 1.29 -4.32
CA PHE A 40 9.37 0.46 -3.88
C PHE A 40 9.59 0.61 -2.36
N ASN A 41 9.70 1.84 -1.85
CA ASN A 41 9.85 2.11 -0.42
C ASN A 41 8.64 1.65 0.38
N GLN A 42 7.44 1.93 -0.14
CA GLN A 42 6.19 1.49 0.47
C GLN A 42 6.13 -0.04 0.63
N ASN A 43 6.60 -0.79 -0.36
CA ASN A 43 6.53 -2.25 -0.31
C ASN A 43 7.60 -2.84 0.63
N ILE A 44 8.78 -2.23 0.73
CA ILE A 44 9.77 -2.60 1.75
C ILE A 44 9.17 -2.40 3.14
N LEU A 45 8.65 -1.20 3.43
CA LEU A 45 8.05 -0.88 4.72
C LEU A 45 6.84 -1.77 5.04
N ARG A 46 6.05 -2.13 4.02
CA ARG A 46 4.91 -3.04 4.17
C ARG A 46 5.36 -4.44 4.63
N ILE A 47 6.43 -4.98 4.07
CA ILE A 47 6.94 -6.29 4.48
C ILE A 47 7.54 -6.17 5.89
N LEU A 48 8.47 -5.24 6.11
CA LEU A 48 9.19 -5.09 7.36
C LEU A 48 8.28 -4.87 8.57
N LYS A 49 7.27 -3.99 8.46
CA LYS A 49 6.42 -3.67 9.61
C LYS A 49 5.65 -4.89 10.12
N ASP A 50 5.19 -5.74 9.20
CA ASP A 50 4.45 -6.97 9.53
C ASP A 50 5.44 -8.03 10.04
N SER A 51 6.58 -8.18 9.38
CA SER A 51 7.65 -9.11 9.79
C SER A 51 8.26 -8.82 11.14
N ILE A 52 8.28 -7.55 11.58
CA ILE A 52 8.78 -7.18 12.91
C ILE A 52 7.68 -7.33 13.97
N VAL A 53 6.53 -6.68 13.77
CA VAL A 53 5.51 -6.59 14.83
C VAL A 53 4.84 -7.93 15.11
N ILE A 54 4.59 -8.73 14.07
CA ILE A 54 3.77 -9.94 14.21
C ILE A 54 4.53 -11.05 14.94
N PRO A 55 5.75 -11.43 14.51
CA PRO A 55 6.56 -12.43 15.21
C PRO A 55 6.92 -11.99 16.64
N GLU A 56 7.46 -10.78 16.82
CA GLU A 56 7.98 -10.30 18.10
C GLU A 56 6.88 -10.02 19.14
N ILE A 57 5.69 -9.59 18.71
CA ILE A 57 4.58 -9.28 19.62
C ILE A 57 3.41 -10.23 19.37
N SER A 58 2.57 -9.95 18.37
CA SER A 58 1.40 -10.75 18.01
C SER A 58 0.77 -10.21 16.72
N ALA A 59 -0.07 -11.02 16.06
CA ALA A 59 -0.89 -10.53 14.96
C ALA A 59 -2.02 -9.60 15.44
N GLU A 60 -2.56 -9.87 16.63
CA GLU A 60 -3.76 -9.22 17.19
C GLU A 60 -3.52 -7.74 17.53
N ILE A 61 -2.30 -7.39 17.98
CA ILE A 61 -1.93 -5.99 18.26
C ILE A 61 -2.05 -5.09 17.01
N THR A 62 -1.93 -5.65 15.80
CA THR A 62 -2.01 -4.86 14.57
C THR A 62 -3.36 -4.13 14.42
N SER A 63 -4.44 -4.73 14.92
CA SER A 63 -5.78 -4.13 14.93
C SER A 63 -5.84 -2.93 15.87
N PHE A 64 -5.22 -3.04 17.05
CA PHE A 64 -5.11 -1.94 18.01
C PHE A 64 -4.24 -0.80 17.48
N ILE A 65 -3.09 -1.10 16.86
CA ILE A 65 -2.22 -0.06 16.27
C ILE A 65 -2.97 0.74 15.20
N LYS A 66 -3.70 0.06 14.31
CA LYS A 66 -4.48 0.71 13.24
C LYS A 66 -5.57 1.62 13.78
N ALA A 67 -6.32 1.13 14.76
CA ALA A 67 -7.40 1.88 15.39
C ALA A 67 -6.87 3.09 16.17
N TYR A 68 -6.00 2.85 17.17
CA TYR A 68 -5.66 3.83 18.20
C TYR A 68 -4.39 4.64 17.91
N CYS A 69 -3.46 4.15 17.09
CA CYS A 69 -2.21 4.87 16.84
C CYS A 69 -2.18 5.49 15.44
N VAL A 70 -2.51 4.72 14.40
CA VAL A 70 -2.46 5.19 13.00
C VAL A 70 -3.50 6.27 12.74
N THR A 71 -4.73 6.09 13.20
CA THR A 71 -5.83 7.04 12.92
C THR A 71 -5.55 8.43 13.50
N PRO A 72 -5.19 8.59 14.80
CA PRO A 72 -4.88 9.89 15.37
C PRO A 72 -3.61 10.52 14.78
N THR A 73 -2.54 9.74 14.60
CA THR A 73 -1.29 10.25 14.02
C THR A 73 -1.49 10.75 12.60
N ALA A 74 -2.30 10.05 11.82
CA ALA A 74 -2.66 10.49 10.47
C ALA A 74 -3.47 11.80 10.48
N ALA A 75 -4.32 12.03 11.48
CA ALA A 75 -5.05 13.30 11.61
C ALA A 75 -4.10 14.46 11.95
N LEU A 76 -3.17 14.26 12.88
CA LEU A 76 -2.12 15.23 13.23
C LEU A 76 -1.27 15.60 12.01
N LEU A 77 -0.88 14.61 11.20
CA LEU A 77 -0.08 14.84 9.99
C LEU A 77 -0.80 15.64 8.93
N VAL A 78 -2.13 15.50 8.81
CA VAL A 78 -2.92 16.33 7.88
C VAL A 78 -2.89 17.80 8.31
N ILE A 79 -2.99 18.07 9.63
CA ILE A 79 -2.89 19.43 10.17
C ILE A 79 -1.50 20.01 9.91
N LEU A 80 -0.44 19.23 10.19
CA LEU A 80 0.94 19.64 9.94
C LEU A 80 1.19 19.90 8.45
N TYR A 81 0.68 19.04 7.57
CA TYR A 81 0.81 19.21 6.13
C TYR A 81 0.09 20.48 5.64
N ALA A 82 -1.12 20.76 6.13
CA ALA A 82 -1.85 21.99 5.79
C ALA A 82 -1.05 23.25 6.17
N TYR A 83 -0.38 23.23 7.33
CA TYR A 83 0.53 24.29 7.74
C TYR A 83 1.75 24.42 6.80
N MET A 84 2.36 23.29 6.41
CA MET A 84 3.50 23.29 5.50
C MET A 84 3.16 23.84 4.11
N VAL A 85 2.00 23.48 3.55
CA VAL A 85 1.56 23.93 2.22
C VAL A 85 1.40 25.45 2.14
N ASN A 86 0.99 26.09 3.23
CA ASN A 86 0.83 27.55 3.27
C ASN A 86 2.19 28.29 3.31
N ASN A 87 3.24 27.65 3.80
CA ASN A 87 4.51 28.30 4.12
C ASN A 87 5.68 27.87 3.21
N LEU A 88 5.56 26.74 2.52
CA LEU A 88 6.66 26.10 1.79
C LEU A 88 6.24 25.68 0.38
N ASN A 89 7.20 25.69 -0.55
CA ASN A 89 7.01 25.14 -1.89
C ASN A 89 6.96 23.61 -1.87
N TYR A 90 6.28 23.00 -2.85
CA TYR A 90 6.14 21.55 -2.97
C TYR A 90 7.47 20.78 -2.88
N GLU A 91 8.53 21.24 -3.56
CA GLU A 91 9.88 20.61 -3.51
C GLU A 91 10.45 20.58 -2.08
N LYS A 92 10.28 21.67 -1.32
CA LYS A 92 10.72 21.74 0.09
C LYS A 92 9.89 20.81 0.98
N ILE A 93 8.56 20.78 0.78
CA ILE A 93 7.66 19.90 1.54
C ILE A 93 8.03 18.44 1.35
N TYR A 94 8.18 18.00 0.09
CA TYR A 94 8.58 16.63 -0.22
C TYR A 94 9.92 16.28 0.41
N ARG A 95 10.92 17.16 0.29
CA ARG A 95 12.26 16.95 0.88
C ARG A 95 12.21 16.84 2.40
N TYR A 96 11.55 17.77 3.09
CA TYR A 96 11.50 17.75 4.56
C TYR A 96 10.73 16.53 5.09
N LEU A 97 9.57 16.20 4.51
CA LEU A 97 8.82 15.02 4.93
C LEU A 97 9.61 13.73 4.69
N THR A 98 10.26 13.60 3.53
CA THR A 98 11.11 12.43 3.24
C THR A 98 12.25 12.32 4.25
N LEU A 99 12.93 13.42 4.56
CA LEU A 99 14.05 13.43 5.51
C LEU A 99 13.62 13.09 6.93
N VAL A 100 12.46 13.58 7.39
CA VAL A 100 11.94 13.26 8.73
C VAL A 100 11.63 11.76 8.85
N PHE A 101 10.93 11.19 7.88
CA PHE A 101 10.61 9.75 7.88
C PHE A 101 11.88 8.90 7.76
N LEU A 102 12.78 9.25 6.85
CA LEU A 102 14.04 8.54 6.60
C LEU A 102 14.96 8.58 7.84
N SER A 103 15.09 9.74 8.49
CA SER A 103 15.86 9.90 9.72
C SER A 103 15.35 8.97 10.82
N PHE A 104 14.03 8.91 11.02
CA PHE A 104 13.43 7.97 11.96
C PHE A 104 13.74 6.52 11.60
N PHE A 105 13.55 6.11 10.33
CA PHE A 105 13.77 4.73 9.92
C PHE A 105 15.24 4.29 10.05
N LEU A 106 16.20 5.17 9.73
CA LEU A 106 17.62 4.91 9.96
C LEU A 106 17.93 4.79 11.46
N CYS A 107 17.43 5.72 12.27
CA CYS A 107 17.61 5.64 13.72
C CYS A 107 17.02 4.34 14.29
N PHE A 108 15.86 3.93 13.79
CA PHE A 108 15.26 2.66 14.15
C PHE A 108 16.11 1.45 13.79
N ALA A 109 16.56 1.35 12.53
CA ALA A 109 17.30 0.18 12.05
C ALA A 109 18.69 0.03 12.69
N PHE A 110 19.39 1.14 12.94
CA PHE A 110 20.77 1.11 13.44
C PHE A 110 20.89 1.28 14.96
N TRP A 111 19.91 1.92 15.61
CA TRP A 111 19.96 2.17 17.06
C TRP A 111 18.91 1.40 17.84
N PHE A 112 17.62 1.61 17.53
CA PHE A 112 16.54 1.05 18.36
C PHE A 112 16.40 -0.47 18.20
N TYR A 113 16.46 -0.97 16.97
CA TYR A 113 16.23 -2.39 16.68
C TYR A 113 17.33 -3.30 17.23
N PRO A 114 18.64 -3.01 17.06
CA PRO A 114 19.70 -3.86 17.62
C PRO A 114 19.76 -3.84 19.15
N LYS A 115 19.29 -2.76 19.79
CA LYS A 115 19.29 -2.57 21.24
C LYS A 115 17.90 -2.72 21.86
N ALA A 116 17.00 -3.48 21.22
CA ALA A 116 15.62 -3.64 21.67
C ALA A 116 15.50 -4.08 23.14
N SER A 117 16.40 -4.95 23.61
CA SER A 117 16.45 -5.43 25.00
C SER A 117 16.68 -4.32 26.06
N ILE A 118 17.22 -3.16 25.67
CA ILE A 118 17.45 -2.01 26.55
C ILE A 118 16.23 -1.08 26.56
N PHE A 119 15.59 -0.90 25.41
CA PHE A 119 14.51 0.08 25.22
C PHE A 119 13.11 -0.47 25.50
N HIS A 120 12.94 -1.79 25.44
CA HIS A 120 11.67 -2.47 25.69
C HIS A 120 11.61 -3.03 27.10
N LEU A 121 10.39 -3.10 27.63
CA LEU A 121 10.17 -3.77 28.91
C LEU A 121 10.54 -5.25 28.78
N LYS A 122 11.21 -5.80 29.81
CA LYS A 122 11.52 -7.24 29.85
C LYS A 122 10.25 -8.06 29.65
N VAL A 123 10.33 -9.06 28.78
CA VAL A 123 9.21 -9.93 28.36
C VAL A 123 8.48 -10.54 29.57
N GLU A 124 9.22 -10.93 30.61
CA GLU A 124 8.66 -11.49 31.85
C GLU A 124 7.71 -10.52 32.57
N LYS A 125 8.11 -9.25 32.70
CA LYS A 125 7.30 -8.22 33.36
C LYS A 125 6.09 -7.82 32.52
N VAL A 126 6.21 -7.88 31.20
CA VAL A 126 5.09 -7.65 30.27
C VAL A 126 4.06 -8.76 30.42
N ASN A 127 4.50 -10.01 30.45
CA ASN A 127 3.61 -11.17 30.62
C ASN A 127 2.91 -11.15 31.99
N GLU A 128 3.62 -10.81 33.06
CA GLU A 128 3.03 -10.64 34.39
C GLU A 128 1.94 -9.55 34.40
N LEU A 129 2.22 -8.37 33.84
CA LEU A 129 1.24 -7.28 33.75
C LEU A 129 0.03 -7.64 32.86
N MET A 130 0.25 -8.40 31.80
CA MET A 130 -0.81 -8.89 30.91
C MET A 130 -1.71 -9.93 31.60
N LEU A 131 -1.17 -10.72 32.53
CA LEU A 131 -1.94 -11.67 33.34
C LEU A 131 -2.74 -10.96 34.44
N ILE A 132 -2.17 -9.92 35.06
CA ILE A 132 -2.84 -9.14 36.11
C ILE A 132 -3.99 -8.29 35.51
N TYR A 133 -3.80 -7.73 34.31
CA TYR A 133 -4.79 -6.88 33.64
C TYR A 133 -5.19 -7.43 32.26
N PRO A 134 -6.02 -8.50 32.19
CA PRO A 134 -6.35 -9.17 30.94
C PRO A 134 -7.06 -8.25 29.92
N HIS A 135 -7.96 -7.36 30.37
CA HIS A 135 -8.62 -6.39 29.47
C HIS A 135 -7.68 -5.30 28.94
N PHE A 136 -6.58 -5.00 29.65
CA PHE A 136 -5.57 -4.02 29.22
C PHE A 136 -4.35 -4.64 28.54
N LYS A 137 -4.36 -5.97 28.35
CA LYS A 137 -3.28 -6.77 27.76
C LYS A 137 -2.66 -6.12 26.53
N TRP A 138 -3.48 -5.69 25.58
CA TRP A 138 -3.02 -5.12 24.31
C TRP A 138 -2.48 -3.69 24.45
N TYR A 139 -3.02 -2.89 25.36
CA TYR A 139 -2.51 -1.55 25.64
C TYR A 139 -1.14 -1.61 26.34
N ILE A 140 -0.95 -2.58 27.24
CA ILE A 140 0.34 -2.85 27.89
C ILE A 140 1.36 -3.29 26.84
N ALA A 141 0.98 -4.20 25.93
CA ALA A 141 1.86 -4.65 24.84
C ALA A 141 2.26 -3.52 23.88
N LEU A 142 1.37 -2.55 23.63
CA LEU A 142 1.67 -1.34 22.84
C LEU A 142 2.72 -0.46 23.55
N ALA A 143 2.56 -0.23 24.85
CA ALA A 143 3.47 0.60 25.63
C ALA A 143 4.84 -0.06 25.81
N ALA A 144 4.87 -1.38 26.03
CA ALA A 144 6.10 -2.13 26.25
C ALA A 144 7.03 -2.13 25.03
N ASN A 145 6.46 -2.19 23.82
CA ASN A 145 7.20 -2.32 22.55
C ASN A 145 7.07 -1.06 21.68
N TRP A 146 7.07 0.12 22.31
CA TRP A 146 6.77 1.41 21.68
C TRP A 146 7.54 1.67 20.38
N SER A 147 8.82 1.30 20.28
CA SER A 147 9.61 1.58 19.07
C SER A 147 9.12 0.79 17.85
N TYR A 148 8.67 -0.46 18.03
CA TYR A 148 8.07 -1.27 16.97
C TYR A 148 6.72 -0.68 16.54
N ILE A 149 5.95 -0.15 17.49
CA ILE A 149 4.67 0.52 17.20
C ILE A 149 4.87 1.79 16.40
N ILE A 150 5.83 2.65 16.79
CA ILE A 150 6.11 3.89 16.03
C ILE A 150 6.60 3.54 14.61
N PHE A 151 7.46 2.53 14.47
CA PHE A 151 7.88 2.03 13.15
C PHE A 151 6.68 1.57 12.30
N TYR A 152 5.75 0.82 12.91
CA TYR A 152 4.53 0.38 12.22
C TYR A 152 3.65 1.55 11.79
N VAL A 153 3.44 2.53 12.68
CA VAL A 153 2.61 3.70 12.42
C VAL A 153 3.18 4.51 11.25
N LEU A 154 4.47 4.85 11.30
CA LEU A 154 5.12 5.59 10.20
C LEU A 154 5.12 4.79 8.89
N SER A 155 5.26 3.46 8.95
CA SER A 155 5.17 2.59 7.77
C SER A 155 3.77 2.52 7.16
N GLU A 156 2.68 2.57 7.96
CA GLU A 156 1.31 2.68 7.45
C GLU A 156 1.00 4.08 6.91
N LEU A 157 1.67 5.13 7.40
CA LEU A 157 1.46 6.50 6.95
C LEU A 157 2.15 6.81 5.63
N TRP A 158 3.28 6.15 5.34
CA TRP A 158 4.06 6.38 4.11
C TRP A 158 3.23 6.33 2.81
N PRO A 159 2.41 5.28 2.55
CA PRO A 159 1.57 5.22 1.35
C PRO A 159 0.61 6.41 1.23
N ASN A 160 0.07 6.89 2.36
CA ASN A 160 -0.91 7.97 2.35
C ASN A 160 -0.25 9.31 2.01
N ILE A 161 0.97 9.53 2.49
CA ILE A 161 1.68 10.80 2.30
C ILE A 161 2.37 10.82 0.94
N PHE A 162 3.22 9.84 0.66
CA PHE A 162 4.08 9.91 -0.52
C PHE A 162 3.36 9.49 -1.79
N TYR A 163 2.55 8.43 -1.74
CA TYR A 163 1.81 7.95 -2.90
C TYR A 163 0.48 8.68 -3.09
N ALA A 164 -0.42 8.67 -2.09
CA ALA A 164 -1.77 9.19 -2.28
C ALA A 164 -1.82 10.73 -2.35
N LEU A 165 -1.03 11.44 -1.53
CA LEU A 165 -1.02 12.89 -1.49
C LEU A 165 0.04 13.49 -2.42
N LEU A 166 1.32 13.32 -2.11
CA LEU A 166 2.41 14.06 -2.76
C LEU A 166 2.57 13.65 -4.23
N PHE A 167 2.70 12.36 -4.53
CA PHE A 167 2.90 11.91 -5.91
C PHE A 167 1.77 12.37 -6.83
N TRP A 168 0.52 12.13 -6.47
CA TRP A 168 -0.61 12.52 -7.32
C TRP A 168 -0.78 14.04 -7.40
N GLN A 169 -0.44 14.80 -6.34
CA GLN A 169 -0.39 16.25 -6.43
C GLN A 169 0.64 16.70 -7.48
N LEU A 170 1.86 16.17 -7.44
CA LEU A 170 2.91 16.50 -8.41
C LEU A 170 2.50 16.15 -9.84
N VAL A 171 1.93 14.96 -10.05
CA VAL A 171 1.49 14.53 -11.37
C VAL A 171 0.40 15.46 -11.92
N ASN A 172 -0.57 15.84 -11.08
CA ASN A 172 -1.63 16.76 -11.48
C ASN A 172 -1.09 18.17 -11.81
N GLU A 173 0.02 18.60 -11.20
CA GLU A 173 0.67 19.89 -11.50
C GLU A 173 1.52 19.84 -12.78
N VAL A 174 2.08 18.68 -13.11
CA VAL A 174 3.01 18.50 -14.26
C VAL A 174 2.30 18.10 -15.55
N THR A 175 1.20 17.36 -15.45
CA THR A 175 0.52 16.75 -16.60
C THR A 175 -0.75 17.49 -17.00
N THR A 176 -0.99 17.59 -18.31
CA THR A 176 -2.24 18.16 -18.83
C THR A 176 -3.37 17.13 -18.82
N THR A 177 -4.63 17.58 -18.96
CA THR A 177 -5.81 16.69 -18.99
C THR A 177 -5.79 15.68 -20.13
N GLU A 178 -5.15 16.00 -21.25
CA GLU A 178 -5.02 15.13 -22.42
C GLU A 178 -3.91 14.07 -22.21
N GLU A 179 -2.80 14.46 -21.57
CA GLU A 179 -1.71 13.56 -21.18
C GLU A 179 -2.13 12.60 -20.07
N ALA A 180 -2.93 13.06 -19.09
CA ALA A 180 -3.31 12.29 -17.91
C ALA A 180 -3.96 10.94 -18.25
N LYS A 181 -4.87 10.89 -19.23
CA LYS A 181 -5.54 9.65 -19.66
C LYS A 181 -4.56 8.57 -20.12
N ARG A 182 -3.43 8.98 -20.71
CA ARG A 182 -2.40 8.09 -21.27
C ARG A 182 -1.33 7.76 -20.23
N PHE A 183 -0.87 8.76 -19.48
CA PHE A 183 0.24 8.58 -18.55
C PHE A 183 -0.16 7.85 -17.26
N TYR A 184 -1.37 8.06 -16.74
CA TYR A 184 -1.73 7.55 -15.41
C TYR A 184 -1.77 6.02 -15.39
N MET A 185 -2.26 5.42 -16.47
CA MET A 185 -2.25 3.97 -16.66
C MET A 185 -0.82 3.42 -16.64
N LEU A 186 0.09 4.05 -17.38
CA LEU A 186 1.48 3.61 -17.46
C LEU A 186 2.26 3.86 -16.17
N PHE A 187 2.02 4.98 -15.47
CA PHE A 187 2.58 5.22 -14.14
C PHE A 187 2.18 4.12 -13.16
N SER A 188 0.91 3.69 -13.19
CA SER A 188 0.45 2.59 -12.35
C SER A 188 1.13 1.27 -12.73
N LEU A 189 1.28 0.96 -14.03
CA LEU A 189 1.94 -0.27 -14.49
C LEU A 189 3.42 -0.32 -14.09
N PHE A 190 4.18 0.75 -14.36
CA PHE A 190 5.58 0.87 -13.94
C PHE A 190 5.70 0.89 -12.42
N GLY A 191 4.82 1.61 -11.74
CA GLY A 191 4.78 1.67 -10.29
C GLY A 191 4.60 0.28 -9.65
N ASN A 192 3.65 -0.51 -10.16
CA ASN A 192 3.38 -1.86 -9.65
C ASN A 192 4.50 -2.87 -9.95
N SER A 193 5.35 -2.62 -10.95
CA SER A 193 6.54 -3.46 -11.18
C SER A 193 7.51 -3.45 -9.98
N SER A 194 7.49 -2.39 -9.16
CA SER A 194 8.28 -2.32 -7.92
C SER A 194 7.95 -3.44 -6.93
N LEU A 195 6.72 -3.97 -6.92
CA LEU A 195 6.32 -5.09 -6.05
C LEU A 195 7.19 -6.32 -6.31
N ILE A 196 7.42 -6.64 -7.58
CA ILE A 196 8.21 -7.81 -7.99
C ILE A 196 9.66 -7.63 -7.55
N VAL A 197 10.25 -6.46 -7.83
CA VAL A 197 11.65 -6.17 -7.47
C VAL A 197 11.86 -6.20 -5.97
N VAL A 198 10.99 -5.54 -5.19
CA VAL A 198 11.08 -5.52 -3.72
C VAL A 198 10.90 -6.92 -3.14
N GLY A 199 9.90 -7.66 -3.61
CA GLY A 199 9.64 -9.01 -3.11
C GLY A 199 10.84 -9.94 -3.32
N LEU A 200 11.48 -9.88 -4.49
CA LEU A 200 12.71 -10.62 -4.77
C LEU A 200 13.86 -10.17 -3.87
N ILE A 201 14.11 -8.87 -3.73
CA ILE A 201 15.18 -8.35 -2.87
C ILE A 201 14.99 -8.82 -1.42
N VAL A 202 13.81 -8.61 -0.84
CA VAL A 202 13.55 -8.97 0.56
C VAL A 202 13.61 -10.48 0.77
N MET A 203 13.11 -11.29 -0.17
CA MET A 203 13.23 -12.75 -0.11
C MET A 203 14.71 -13.19 -0.06
N HIS A 204 15.58 -12.62 -0.89
CA HIS A 204 17.01 -12.92 -0.86
C HIS A 204 17.70 -12.41 0.42
N LEU A 205 17.35 -11.23 0.90
CA LEU A 205 17.88 -10.67 2.16
C LEU A 205 17.43 -11.48 3.38
N ALA A 206 16.23 -12.06 3.34
CA ALA A 206 15.66 -12.83 4.43
C ALA A 206 16.11 -14.29 4.48
N SER A 207 16.55 -14.83 3.34
CA SER A 207 17.03 -16.21 3.24
C SER A 207 18.18 -16.50 4.21
N SER A 208 18.22 -17.73 4.74
CA SER A 208 19.21 -18.18 5.73
C SER A 208 20.66 -18.20 5.24
N ASN A 209 20.88 -18.12 3.93
CA ASN A 209 22.20 -18.05 3.28
C ASN A 209 22.35 -16.74 2.48
N SER A 210 21.83 -15.64 3.01
CA SER A 210 21.95 -14.35 2.32
C SER A 210 23.42 -14.01 2.07
N ILE A 211 23.71 -13.44 0.88
CA ILE A 211 25.07 -13.03 0.47
C ILE A 211 25.71 -12.13 1.54
N LEU A 212 24.90 -11.30 2.20
CA LEU A 212 25.34 -10.38 3.25
C LEU A 212 25.78 -11.09 4.53
N GLN A 213 25.19 -12.24 4.87
CA GLN A 213 25.59 -13.00 6.05
C GLN A 213 27.01 -13.57 5.91
N GLY A 214 27.45 -13.84 4.67
CA GLY A 214 28.84 -14.21 4.37
C GLY A 214 29.85 -13.10 4.64
N TYR A 215 29.44 -11.82 4.56
CA TYR A 215 30.30 -10.66 4.81
C TYR A 215 30.22 -10.12 6.24
N PHE A 216 29.05 -10.22 6.90
CA PHE A 216 28.81 -9.70 8.24
C PHE A 216 28.65 -10.82 9.28
N LEU A 217 29.73 -11.58 9.47
CA LEU A 217 29.81 -12.64 10.47
C LEU A 217 29.66 -12.04 11.89
N GLY A 218 28.59 -12.40 12.60
CA GLY A 218 28.36 -12.00 14.00
C GLY A 218 27.13 -11.11 14.24
N VAL A 219 26.47 -10.60 13.20
CA VAL A 219 25.19 -9.88 13.33
C VAL A 219 24.03 -10.87 13.17
N SER A 220 23.01 -10.79 14.03
CA SER A 220 21.83 -11.64 13.88
C SER A 220 21.12 -11.38 12.55
N ASN A 221 20.65 -12.43 11.89
CA ASN A 221 20.03 -12.32 10.57
C ASN A 221 18.83 -11.35 10.57
N ASN A 222 18.06 -11.29 11.67
CA ASN A 222 16.93 -10.35 11.82
C ASN A 222 17.39 -8.88 11.75
N ILE A 223 18.51 -8.55 12.41
CA ILE A 223 19.07 -7.19 12.40
C ILE A 223 19.62 -6.87 11.01
N LEU A 224 20.33 -7.81 10.39
CA LEU A 224 20.89 -7.64 9.06
C LEU A 224 19.80 -7.38 7.99
N LEU A 225 18.69 -8.11 8.06
CA LEU A 225 17.52 -7.91 7.20
C LEU A 225 16.98 -6.49 7.33
N VAL A 226 16.76 -6.02 8.55
CA VAL A 226 16.18 -4.68 8.81
C VAL A 226 17.16 -3.58 8.37
N GLN A 227 18.44 -3.70 8.71
CA GLN A 227 19.45 -2.71 8.35
C GLN A 227 19.67 -2.60 6.84
N SER A 228 19.81 -3.74 6.15
CA SER A 228 19.98 -3.76 4.70
C SER A 228 18.76 -3.23 3.95
N SER A 229 17.55 -3.66 4.34
CA SER A 229 16.31 -3.22 3.70
C SER A 229 16.08 -1.71 3.89
N ILE A 230 16.36 -1.17 5.08
CA ILE A 230 16.24 0.26 5.35
C ILE A 230 17.36 1.07 4.67
N ALA A 231 18.57 0.53 4.54
CA ALA A 231 19.64 1.19 3.78
C ALA A 231 19.30 1.30 2.29
N ILE A 232 18.76 0.23 1.68
CA ILE A 232 18.27 0.26 0.30
C ILE A 232 17.13 1.28 0.15
N MET A 233 16.18 1.30 1.09
CA MET A 233 15.11 2.30 1.12
C MET A 233 15.63 3.73 1.27
N ALA A 234 16.70 3.95 2.03
CA ALA A 234 17.31 5.26 2.19
C ALA A 234 17.93 5.72 0.86
N ALA A 235 18.64 4.84 0.16
CA ALA A 235 19.21 5.13 -1.15
C ALA A 235 18.13 5.49 -2.19
N SER A 236 17.06 4.69 -2.29
CA SER A 236 15.92 4.99 -3.18
C SER A 236 15.18 6.27 -2.78
N SER A 237 15.04 6.56 -1.49
CA SER A 237 14.43 7.82 -1.01
C SER A 237 15.26 9.02 -1.41
N ILE A 238 16.59 8.95 -1.31
CA ILE A 238 17.50 10.00 -1.77
C ILE A 238 17.36 10.21 -3.29
N CYS A 239 17.32 9.12 -4.07
CA CYS A 239 17.01 9.19 -5.51
C CYS A 239 15.67 9.88 -5.78
N SER A 240 14.63 9.58 -4.99
CA SER A 240 13.31 10.22 -5.13
C SER A 240 13.36 11.74 -4.90
N ILE A 241 14.17 12.22 -3.95
CA ILE A 241 14.36 13.66 -3.69
C ILE A 241 15.01 14.32 -4.90
N PHE A 242 16.05 13.71 -5.47
CA PHE A 242 16.70 14.23 -6.68
C PHE A 242 15.74 14.28 -7.87
N LEU A 243 14.89 13.26 -8.04
CA LEU A 243 13.89 13.24 -9.11
C LEU A 243 12.84 14.32 -8.93
N VAL A 244 12.31 14.52 -7.71
CA VAL A 244 11.34 15.60 -7.46
C VAL A 244 11.96 16.95 -7.76
N ARG A 245 13.23 17.19 -7.36
CA ARG A 245 13.94 18.41 -7.70
C ARG A 245 14.09 18.57 -9.22
N PHE A 246 14.49 17.51 -9.93
CA PHE A 246 14.62 17.51 -11.38
C PHE A 246 13.28 17.85 -12.07
N ILE A 247 12.18 17.20 -11.67
CA ILE A 247 10.84 17.43 -12.22
C ILE A 247 10.37 18.85 -11.92
N TYR A 248 10.59 19.35 -10.70
CA TYR A 248 10.16 20.68 -10.29
C TYR A 248 10.81 21.78 -11.14
N TYR A 249 12.14 21.74 -11.32
CA TYR A 249 12.84 22.75 -12.10
C TYR A 249 12.66 22.58 -13.61
N ASN A 250 12.61 21.34 -14.14
CA ASN A 250 12.54 21.12 -15.58
C ASN A 250 11.13 21.11 -16.14
N ALA A 251 10.14 20.61 -15.39
CA ALA A 251 8.77 20.44 -15.87
C ALA A 251 7.84 21.53 -15.32
N ILE A 252 7.83 21.78 -14.01
CA ILE A 252 6.88 22.75 -13.43
C ILE A 252 7.24 24.18 -13.84
N GLN A 253 8.51 24.58 -13.72
CA GLN A 253 8.92 25.94 -14.06
C GLN A 253 8.73 26.26 -15.55
N LYS A 254 8.98 25.29 -16.45
CA LYS A 254 8.69 25.45 -17.89
C LYS A 254 7.19 25.48 -18.19
N THR A 255 6.38 24.68 -17.51
CA THR A 255 4.91 24.66 -17.72
C THR A 255 4.26 25.95 -17.20
N GLN A 256 4.72 26.50 -16.08
CA GLN A 256 4.30 27.82 -15.58
C GLN A 256 4.73 28.98 -16.51
N LEU A 257 5.88 28.86 -17.18
CA LEU A 257 6.31 29.82 -18.20
C LEU A 257 5.49 29.71 -19.50
N GLN A 258 5.05 28.50 -19.88
CA GLN A 258 4.21 28.26 -21.06
C GLN A 258 2.74 28.65 -20.85
N HIS A 259 2.20 28.54 -19.63
CA HIS A 259 0.84 28.97 -19.29
C HIS A 259 0.64 30.49 -19.11
N LYS A 260 1.61 31.32 -19.56
CA LYS A 260 1.42 32.77 -19.72
C LYS A 260 0.65 33.18 -20.98
N MET A 261 0.17 32.24 -21.81
CA MET A 261 -0.73 32.57 -22.91
C MET A 261 -2.22 32.45 -22.52
N PRO A 262 -3.08 33.37 -23.01
CA PRO A 262 -4.46 33.51 -22.57
C PRO A 262 -5.33 32.47 -23.27
N HIS A 263 -5.39 31.25 -22.74
CA HIS A 263 -6.51 30.37 -23.04
C HIS A 263 -7.53 30.45 -21.92
N GLU A 264 -8.73 30.86 -22.33
CA GLU A 264 -9.98 31.00 -21.57
C GLU A 264 -10.02 30.07 -20.36
N ARG A 265 -9.83 30.69 -19.19
CA ARG A 265 -10.29 30.10 -17.94
C ARG A 265 -11.81 30.08 -18.03
N GLU A 266 -12.38 28.92 -18.33
CA GLU A 266 -13.78 28.65 -17.97
C GLU A 266 -13.98 29.16 -16.54
N VAL A 267 -14.89 30.13 -16.40
CA VAL A 267 -15.16 30.86 -15.17
C VAL A 267 -15.62 29.86 -14.13
N ARG A 268 -14.70 29.47 -13.23
CA ARG A 268 -15.02 28.64 -12.09
C ARG A 268 -15.81 29.49 -11.10
N PRO A 269 -17.03 29.14 -10.71
CA PRO A 269 -17.56 29.63 -9.45
C PRO A 269 -16.65 29.07 -8.35
N LYS A 270 -15.85 29.93 -7.73
CA LYS A 270 -15.04 29.56 -6.58
C LYS A 270 -16.02 29.44 -5.40
N MET A 271 -16.64 28.27 -5.23
CA MET A 271 -17.29 27.96 -3.96
C MET A 271 -16.25 28.10 -2.84
N ASN A 272 -16.64 28.74 -1.74
CA ASN A 272 -15.78 28.88 -0.58
C ASN A 272 -15.47 27.48 -0.01
N LEU A 273 -14.30 27.23 0.59
CA LEU A 273 -13.89 25.87 1.01
C LEU A 273 -14.94 25.17 1.89
N ARG A 274 -15.63 25.93 2.73
CA ARG A 274 -16.74 25.45 3.57
C ARG A 274 -17.97 25.03 2.75
N GLU A 275 -18.29 25.79 1.71
CA GLU A 275 -19.41 25.49 0.81
C GLU A 275 -19.10 24.28 -0.06
N SER A 276 -17.87 24.15 -0.58
CA SER A 276 -17.41 22.96 -1.28
C SER A 276 -17.48 21.70 -0.39
N PHE A 277 -17.08 21.81 0.87
CA PHE A 277 -17.11 20.67 1.80
C PHE A 277 -18.55 20.26 2.12
N LYS A 278 -19.44 21.25 2.36
CA LYS A 278 -20.87 21.00 2.56
C LYS A 278 -21.51 20.38 1.31
N TYR A 279 -21.14 20.84 0.12
CA TYR A 279 -21.62 20.32 -1.15
C TYR A 279 -21.20 18.86 -1.40
N ILE A 280 -19.92 18.53 -1.13
CA ILE A 280 -19.40 17.15 -1.25
C ILE A 280 -20.14 16.19 -0.32
N ILE A 281 -20.32 16.56 0.95
CA ILE A 281 -21.03 15.73 1.94
C ILE A 281 -22.51 15.55 1.58
N SER A 282 -23.12 16.52 0.90
CA SER A 282 -24.52 16.44 0.46
C SER A 282 -24.74 15.48 -0.71
N SER A 283 -23.69 15.05 -1.42
CA SER A 283 -23.82 14.18 -2.60
C SER A 283 -24.07 12.73 -2.21
N ARG A 284 -25.30 12.25 -2.44
CA ARG A 284 -25.68 10.84 -2.22
C ARG A 284 -24.82 9.88 -3.05
N TYR A 285 -24.49 10.27 -4.28
CA TYR A 285 -23.71 9.44 -5.19
C TYR A 285 -22.28 9.21 -4.67
N LEU A 286 -21.61 10.24 -4.15
CA LEU A 286 -20.28 10.09 -3.54
C LEU A 286 -20.32 9.21 -2.29
N TRP A 287 -21.38 9.30 -1.48
CA TRP A 287 -21.57 8.42 -0.32
C TRP A 287 -21.68 6.95 -0.73
N LEU A 288 -22.38 6.62 -1.81
CA LEU A 288 -22.46 5.24 -2.30
C LEU A 288 -21.09 4.71 -2.73
N ILE A 289 -20.29 5.52 -3.45
CA ILE A 289 -18.92 5.14 -3.82
C ILE A 289 -18.06 4.92 -2.56
N LEU A 290 -18.20 5.81 -1.57
CA LEU A 290 -17.48 5.72 -0.29
C LEU A 290 -17.85 4.45 0.46
N ILE A 291 -19.14 4.11 0.56
CA ILE A 291 -19.60 2.89 1.24
C ILE A 291 -19.05 1.64 0.55
N CYS A 292 -19.12 1.56 -0.78
CA CYS A 292 -18.57 0.43 -1.53
C CYS A 292 -17.07 0.27 -1.28
N THR A 293 -16.30 1.35 -1.45
CA THR A 293 -14.84 1.34 -1.28
C THR A 293 -14.40 1.06 0.17
N ALA A 294 -15.12 1.60 1.16
CA ALA A 294 -14.87 1.33 2.57
C ALA A 294 -15.20 -0.13 2.94
N SER A 295 -16.26 -0.71 2.38
CA SER A 295 -16.64 -2.12 2.60
C SER A 295 -15.58 -3.09 2.10
N PHE A 296 -14.94 -2.80 0.96
CA PHE A 296 -13.78 -3.57 0.50
C PHE A 296 -12.60 -3.47 1.46
N GLY A 297 -12.28 -2.26 1.92
CA GLY A 297 -11.20 -2.05 2.89
C GLY A 297 -11.44 -2.81 4.20
N PHE A 298 -12.68 -2.82 4.66
CA PHE A 298 -13.14 -3.52 5.85
C PHE A 298 -12.98 -5.05 5.70
N SER A 299 -13.56 -5.65 4.65
CA SER A 299 -13.48 -7.09 4.40
C SER A 299 -12.04 -7.57 4.24
N MET A 300 -11.21 -6.84 3.48
CA MET A 300 -9.79 -7.16 3.33
C MET A 300 -9.05 -7.14 4.67
N ASN A 301 -9.30 -6.14 5.52
CA ASN A 301 -8.61 -6.01 6.80
C ASN A 301 -8.97 -7.17 7.76
N LEU A 302 -10.22 -7.64 7.74
CA LEU A 302 -10.64 -8.78 8.55
C LEU A 302 -9.93 -10.07 8.12
N VAL A 303 -9.95 -10.39 6.82
CA VAL A 303 -9.31 -11.59 6.28
C VAL A 303 -7.79 -11.54 6.50
N GLU A 304 -7.15 -10.40 6.21
CA GLU A 304 -5.70 -10.23 6.42
C GLU A 304 -5.29 -10.40 7.88
N GLY A 305 -6.09 -9.89 8.84
CA GLY A 305 -5.76 -10.01 10.26
C GLY A 305 -5.66 -11.46 10.71
N ILE A 306 -6.64 -12.28 10.30
CA ILE A 306 -6.70 -13.70 10.65
C ILE A 306 -5.63 -14.49 9.91
N TRP A 307 -5.42 -14.22 8.63
CA TRP A 307 -4.37 -14.87 7.85
C TRP A 307 -2.98 -14.60 8.43
N LYS A 308 -2.69 -13.37 8.84
CA LYS A 308 -1.42 -13.01 9.50
C LYS A 308 -1.19 -13.76 10.81
N ALA A 309 -2.25 -14.02 11.57
CA ALA A 309 -2.16 -14.86 12.77
C ALA A 309 -1.75 -16.30 12.42
N GLN A 310 -2.31 -16.87 11.34
CA GLN A 310 -1.92 -18.21 10.88
C GLN A 310 -0.48 -18.25 10.34
N ILE A 311 -0.04 -17.21 9.63
CA ILE A 311 1.35 -17.09 9.18
C ILE A 311 2.30 -17.09 10.40
N LYS A 312 1.97 -16.38 11.47
CA LYS A 312 2.78 -16.36 12.71
C LYS A 312 2.97 -17.76 13.30
N ASN A 313 1.93 -18.59 13.28
CA ASN A 313 1.99 -19.95 13.83
C ASN A 313 2.96 -20.85 13.05
N LEU A 314 3.07 -20.65 11.73
CA LEU A 314 3.96 -21.42 10.86
C LEU A 314 5.38 -20.82 10.77
N TYR A 315 5.47 -19.49 10.72
CA TYR A 315 6.69 -18.71 10.57
C TYR A 315 6.85 -17.77 11.75
N SER A 316 7.49 -18.29 12.81
CA SER A 316 7.64 -17.60 14.09
C SER A 316 8.83 -16.63 14.14
N THR A 317 9.71 -16.62 13.13
CA THR A 317 10.87 -15.73 13.07
C THR A 317 10.67 -14.60 12.07
N THR A 318 11.19 -13.41 12.41
CA THR A 318 11.15 -12.21 11.57
C THR A 318 11.63 -12.46 10.14
N ASN A 319 12.69 -13.26 9.97
CA ASN A 319 13.23 -13.57 8.64
C ASN A 319 12.32 -14.50 7.82
N THR A 320 11.92 -15.64 8.38
CA THR A 320 11.07 -16.58 7.62
C THR A 320 9.71 -15.97 7.28
N TYR A 321 9.18 -15.15 8.18
CA TYR A 321 7.99 -14.35 7.92
C TYR A 321 8.23 -13.35 6.77
N ALA A 322 9.36 -12.62 6.77
CA ALA A 322 9.72 -11.68 5.71
C ALA A 322 9.96 -12.36 4.36
N GLU A 323 10.57 -13.55 4.35
CA GLU A 323 10.82 -14.35 3.16
C GLU A 323 9.50 -14.75 2.50
N PHE A 324 8.60 -15.37 3.27
CA PHE A 324 7.27 -15.77 2.81
C PHE A 324 6.43 -14.58 2.33
N ASN A 325 6.45 -13.48 3.08
CA ASN A 325 5.74 -12.27 2.71
C ASN A 325 6.35 -11.63 1.44
N GLY A 326 7.66 -11.71 1.27
CA GLY A 326 8.37 -11.32 0.05
C GLY A 326 7.86 -12.09 -1.17
N SER A 327 7.77 -13.43 -1.07
CA SER A 327 7.20 -14.27 -2.14
C SER A 327 5.74 -13.91 -2.44
N CYS A 328 4.92 -13.67 -1.41
CA CYS A 328 3.53 -13.23 -1.59
C CYS A 328 3.44 -11.89 -2.35
N VAL A 329 4.35 -10.96 -2.06
CA VAL A 329 4.40 -9.65 -2.73
C VAL A 329 4.83 -9.78 -4.19
N VAL A 330 5.78 -10.67 -4.52
CA VAL A 330 6.14 -10.97 -5.92
C VAL A 330 4.93 -11.45 -6.71
N TRP A 331 4.25 -12.47 -6.20
CA TRP A 331 3.06 -13.03 -6.86
C TRP A 331 1.91 -12.04 -6.95
N THR A 332 1.73 -11.18 -5.94
CA THR A 332 0.78 -10.07 -6.00
C THR A 332 1.09 -9.13 -7.16
N GLY A 333 2.36 -8.76 -7.37
CA GLY A 333 2.78 -7.94 -8.50
C GLY A 333 2.49 -8.58 -9.86
N VAL A 334 2.81 -9.88 -10.00
CA VAL A 334 2.55 -10.66 -11.23
C VAL A 334 1.04 -10.71 -11.54
N VAL A 335 0.22 -11.02 -10.52
CA VAL A 335 -1.23 -11.12 -10.67
C VAL A 335 -1.85 -9.76 -10.99
N ILE A 336 -1.37 -8.66 -10.40
CA ILE A 336 -1.84 -7.31 -10.75
C ILE A 336 -1.59 -7.02 -12.24
N ILE A 337 -0.38 -7.28 -12.74
CA ILE A 337 -0.05 -7.04 -14.15
C ILE A 337 -0.95 -7.88 -15.06
N PHE A 338 -1.10 -9.16 -14.76
CA PHE A 338 -1.93 -10.09 -15.52
C PHE A 338 -3.42 -9.68 -15.53
N LEU A 339 -4.00 -9.42 -14.36
CA LEU A 339 -5.40 -9.01 -14.23
C LEU A 339 -5.66 -7.61 -14.80
N THR A 340 -4.67 -6.72 -14.85
CA THR A 340 -4.82 -5.42 -15.51
C THR A 340 -5.03 -5.57 -17.02
N ILE A 341 -4.31 -6.52 -17.66
CA ILE A 341 -4.47 -6.82 -19.09
C ILE A 341 -5.85 -7.43 -19.35
N ILE A 342 -6.29 -8.37 -18.49
CA ILE A 342 -7.61 -9.01 -18.59
C ILE A 342 -8.71 -7.98 -18.34
N GLY A 343 -8.63 -7.21 -17.25
CA GLY A 343 -9.63 -6.20 -16.87
C GLY A 343 -9.85 -5.17 -17.97
N ASN A 344 -8.77 -4.69 -18.60
CA ASN A 344 -8.85 -3.79 -19.75
C ASN A 344 -9.54 -4.42 -20.97
N SER A 345 -9.41 -5.74 -21.15
CA SER A 345 -10.07 -6.46 -22.23
C SER A 345 -11.55 -6.66 -21.92
N VAL A 346 -11.90 -7.09 -20.70
CA VAL A 346 -13.29 -7.29 -20.27
C VAL A 346 -14.08 -5.99 -20.33
N LEU A 347 -13.51 -4.86 -19.89
CA LEU A 347 -14.15 -3.54 -19.97
C LEU A 347 -14.51 -3.09 -21.41
N ARG A 348 -13.85 -3.63 -22.44
CA ARG A 348 -14.16 -3.29 -23.85
C ARG A 348 -15.34 -4.07 -24.40
N TYR A 349 -15.57 -5.28 -23.90
CA TYR A 349 -16.58 -6.19 -24.44
C TYR A 349 -17.83 -6.29 -23.56
N TYR A 350 -17.74 -5.97 -22.27
CA TYR A 350 -18.82 -6.10 -21.30
C TYR A 350 -19.22 -4.77 -20.66
N SER A 351 -20.41 -4.72 -20.06
CA SER A 351 -20.91 -3.53 -19.36
C SER A 351 -20.13 -3.28 -18.06
N TRP A 352 -20.11 -2.01 -17.64
CA TRP A 352 -19.41 -1.58 -16.42
C TRP A 352 -19.80 -2.40 -15.17
N PHE A 353 -21.09 -2.74 -15.02
CA PHE A 353 -21.59 -3.49 -13.87
C PHE A 353 -20.99 -4.90 -13.78
N VAL A 354 -20.82 -5.58 -14.92
CA VAL A 354 -20.19 -6.91 -14.99
C VAL A 354 -18.75 -6.83 -14.49
N VAL A 355 -18.03 -5.76 -14.82
CA VAL A 355 -16.65 -5.59 -14.35
C VAL A 355 -16.59 -5.26 -12.86
N ALA A 356 -17.49 -4.41 -12.38
CA ALA A 356 -17.55 -4.01 -10.98
C ALA A 356 -17.87 -5.17 -10.03
N ILE A 357 -18.68 -6.16 -10.45
CA ILE A 357 -19.10 -7.29 -9.61
C ILE A 357 -18.06 -8.42 -9.52
N ILE A 358 -17.08 -8.47 -10.44
CA ILE A 358 -16.02 -9.50 -10.43
C ILE A 358 -15.21 -9.46 -9.12
N THR A 359 -14.79 -8.28 -8.67
CA THR A 359 -13.97 -8.15 -7.46
C THR A 359 -14.71 -8.61 -6.19
N PRO A 360 -15.97 -8.19 -5.92
CA PRO A 360 -16.78 -8.75 -4.84
C PRO A 360 -16.92 -10.28 -4.89
N ILE A 361 -17.20 -10.85 -6.07
CA ILE A 361 -17.37 -12.30 -6.23
C ILE A 361 -16.06 -13.01 -5.89
N ILE A 362 -14.93 -12.53 -6.39
CA ILE A 362 -13.61 -13.08 -6.09
C ILE A 362 -13.34 -13.04 -4.59
N ILE A 363 -13.54 -11.90 -3.94
CA ILE A 363 -13.27 -11.76 -2.49
C ILE A 363 -14.21 -12.65 -1.68
N THR A 364 -15.49 -12.73 -2.04
CA THR A 364 -16.48 -13.55 -1.35
C THR A 364 -16.16 -15.03 -1.49
N THR A 365 -15.89 -15.50 -2.70
CA THR A 365 -15.58 -16.91 -2.96
C THR A 365 -14.26 -17.33 -2.30
N THR A 366 -13.17 -16.60 -2.57
CA THR A 366 -11.85 -16.92 -1.99
C THR A 366 -11.82 -16.73 -0.48
N GLY A 367 -12.51 -15.71 0.05
CA GLY A 367 -12.64 -15.47 1.49
C GLY A 367 -13.45 -16.57 2.19
N THR A 368 -14.56 -17.01 1.59
CA THR A 368 -15.37 -18.11 2.15
C THR A 368 -14.57 -19.41 2.20
N ILE A 369 -13.83 -19.73 1.13
CA ILE A 369 -12.93 -20.90 1.10
C ILE A 369 -11.90 -20.80 2.23
N PHE A 370 -11.23 -19.65 2.38
CA PHE A 370 -10.26 -19.44 3.44
C PHE A 370 -10.86 -19.61 4.84
N PHE A 371 -12.03 -19.02 5.11
CA PHE A 371 -12.68 -19.14 6.42
C PHE A 371 -13.14 -20.56 6.73
N ILE A 372 -13.60 -21.32 5.73
CA ILE A 372 -13.92 -22.74 5.92
C ILE A 372 -12.68 -23.51 6.39
N PHE A 373 -11.51 -23.27 5.75
CA PHE A 373 -10.26 -23.91 6.17
C PHE A 373 -9.81 -23.50 7.58
N VAL A 374 -10.00 -22.24 7.97
CA VAL A 374 -9.59 -21.75 9.30
C VAL A 374 -10.52 -22.22 10.41
N VAL A 375 -11.84 -22.21 10.18
CA VAL A 375 -12.84 -22.54 11.21
C VAL A 375 -12.91 -24.06 11.44
N PHE A 376 -12.90 -24.85 10.36
CA PHE A 376 -13.01 -26.30 10.42
C PHE A 376 -11.64 -26.99 10.40
N ASP A 377 -10.58 -26.30 10.86
CA ASP A 377 -9.20 -26.78 10.84
C ASP A 377 -9.11 -28.21 11.42
N LYS A 378 -9.76 -28.48 12.56
CA LYS A 378 -9.75 -29.80 13.23
C LYS A 378 -10.42 -30.93 12.43
N ASP A 379 -11.54 -30.67 11.76
CA ASP A 379 -12.26 -31.69 10.99
C ASP A 379 -11.60 -31.92 9.63
N ILE A 380 -11.11 -30.84 9.01
CA ILE A 380 -10.33 -30.88 7.77
C ILE A 380 -8.98 -31.57 8.02
N LEU A 381 -8.37 -31.40 9.19
CA LEU A 381 -7.17 -32.11 9.67
C LEU A 381 -7.31 -33.64 9.53
N LEU A 382 -8.47 -34.19 9.89
CA LEU A 382 -8.75 -35.63 9.79
C LEU A 382 -8.83 -36.11 8.33
N TRP A 383 -9.47 -35.33 7.45
CA TRP A 383 -9.58 -35.65 6.03
C TRP A 383 -8.27 -35.44 5.26
N VAL A 384 -7.52 -34.40 5.60
CA VAL A 384 -6.24 -34.07 4.94
C VAL A 384 -5.15 -35.06 5.33
N ASN A 385 -5.05 -35.45 6.60
CA ASN A 385 -4.09 -36.48 7.03
C ASN A 385 -4.34 -37.84 6.36
N MET A 386 -5.55 -38.09 5.87
CA MET A 386 -5.90 -39.28 5.09
C MET A 386 -5.51 -39.18 3.60
N LEU A 387 -5.42 -37.97 3.03
CA LEU A 387 -5.13 -37.74 1.61
C LEU A 387 -3.70 -37.24 1.32
N SER A 388 -3.03 -36.60 2.28
CA SER A 388 -1.73 -35.95 2.08
C SER A 388 -0.90 -35.91 3.37
N SER A 389 0.42 -36.04 3.23
CA SER A 389 1.41 -35.88 4.31
C SER A 389 1.79 -34.41 4.61
N ALA A 390 1.08 -33.44 4.04
CA ALA A 390 1.33 -32.02 4.28
C ALA A 390 0.79 -31.55 5.64
N GLN A 391 1.55 -30.69 6.33
CA GLN A 391 1.10 -30.07 7.58
C GLN A 391 -0.15 -29.20 7.34
N PRO A 392 -1.27 -29.43 8.04
CA PRO A 392 -2.54 -28.73 7.78
C PRO A 392 -2.49 -27.20 7.89
N ILE A 393 -1.70 -26.69 8.84
CA ILE A 393 -1.46 -25.25 9.02
C ILE A 393 -0.82 -24.63 7.75
N ALA A 394 0.06 -25.36 7.06
CA ALA A 394 0.69 -24.89 5.83
C ALA A 394 -0.31 -24.74 4.68
N ILE A 395 -1.32 -25.61 4.62
CA ILE A 395 -2.40 -25.52 3.63
C ILE A 395 -3.28 -24.30 3.90
N ALA A 396 -3.66 -24.06 5.17
CA ALA A 396 -4.44 -22.89 5.55
C ALA A 396 -3.69 -21.58 5.24
N VAL A 397 -2.39 -21.53 5.53
CA VAL A 397 -1.52 -20.38 5.21
C VAL A 397 -1.42 -20.17 3.69
N MET A 398 -1.26 -21.24 2.91
CA MET A 398 -1.19 -21.16 1.44
C MET A 398 -2.52 -20.75 0.81
N ALA A 399 -3.64 -21.31 1.28
CA ALA A 399 -4.98 -20.94 0.83
C ALA A 399 -5.25 -19.45 1.12
N GLY A 400 -4.89 -18.97 2.31
CA GLY A 400 -4.96 -17.54 2.65
C GLY A 400 -4.01 -16.67 1.82
N ALA A 401 -2.84 -17.18 1.44
CA ALA A 401 -1.92 -16.47 0.57
C ALA A 401 -2.51 -16.29 -0.83
N ILE A 402 -3.05 -17.36 -1.42
CA ILE A 402 -3.72 -17.34 -2.72
C ILE A 402 -4.92 -16.39 -2.67
N GLN A 403 -5.76 -16.49 -1.63
CA GLN A 403 -6.88 -15.58 -1.39
C GLN A 403 -6.40 -14.12 -1.40
N ASN A 404 -5.36 -13.79 -0.65
CA ASN A 404 -4.91 -12.41 -0.49
C ASN A 404 -4.26 -11.86 -1.78
N ILE A 405 -3.46 -12.69 -2.46
CA ILE A 405 -2.82 -12.35 -3.73
C ILE A 405 -3.88 -12.04 -4.80
N ILE A 406 -4.87 -12.92 -4.95
CA ILE A 406 -5.94 -12.76 -5.96
C ILE A 406 -6.85 -11.57 -5.57
N ALA A 407 -7.21 -11.42 -4.30
CA ALA A 407 -8.06 -10.33 -3.83
C ALA A 407 -7.40 -8.96 -4.05
N LYS A 408 -6.10 -8.81 -3.71
CA LYS A 408 -5.33 -7.59 -4.00
C LYS A 408 -5.20 -7.36 -5.50
N GLY A 409 -4.92 -8.41 -6.26
CA GLY A 409 -4.88 -8.40 -7.71
C GLY A 409 -6.15 -7.81 -8.30
N ALA A 410 -7.31 -8.40 -7.99
CA ALA A 410 -8.62 -7.98 -8.47
C ALA A 410 -9.01 -6.58 -7.99
N LYS A 411 -8.62 -6.19 -6.77
CA LYS A 411 -8.87 -4.84 -6.25
C LYS A 411 -8.11 -3.78 -7.06
N TYR A 412 -6.78 -3.89 -7.14
CA TYR A 412 -5.96 -2.85 -7.75
C TYR A 412 -6.08 -2.79 -9.28
N SER A 413 -6.44 -3.90 -9.93
CA SER A 413 -6.57 -3.96 -11.39
C SER A 413 -7.99 -3.71 -11.91
N ILE A 414 -9.01 -4.36 -11.33
CA ILE A 414 -10.38 -4.36 -11.85
C ILE A 414 -11.25 -3.35 -11.11
N TRP A 415 -11.25 -3.37 -9.78
CA TRP A 415 -12.10 -2.48 -8.99
C TRP A 415 -11.65 -1.02 -9.08
N ASP A 416 -10.35 -0.75 -8.89
CA ASP A 416 -9.86 0.62 -8.91
C ASP A 416 -10.06 1.29 -10.28
N THR A 417 -9.89 0.53 -11.38
CA THR A 417 -10.18 1.03 -12.74
C THR A 417 -11.68 1.24 -12.97
N SER A 418 -12.54 0.33 -12.48
CA SER A 418 -13.99 0.47 -12.58
C SER A 418 -14.52 1.65 -11.76
N LYS A 419 -13.97 1.88 -10.56
CA LYS A 419 -14.29 3.00 -9.69
C LYS A 419 -13.99 4.34 -10.37
N GLU A 420 -12.87 4.44 -11.11
CA GLU A 420 -12.54 5.67 -11.85
C GLU A 420 -13.61 6.06 -12.88
N MET A 421 -14.31 5.07 -13.47
CA MET A 421 -15.40 5.32 -14.39
C MET A 421 -16.64 5.91 -13.70
N LEU A 422 -16.86 5.59 -12.42
CA LEU A 422 -17.96 6.17 -11.64
C LEU A 422 -17.82 7.67 -11.42
N TYR A 423 -16.60 8.21 -11.48
CA TYR A 423 -16.36 9.64 -11.33
C TYR A 423 -16.52 10.44 -12.63
N ILE A 424 -16.76 9.78 -13.77
CA ILE A 424 -16.97 10.44 -15.07
C ILE A 424 -18.23 11.33 -15.10
N PRO A 425 -19.43 10.88 -14.66
CA PRO A 425 -20.67 11.67 -14.73
C PRO A 425 -20.75 12.80 -13.70
N LEU A 426 -19.76 12.95 -12.82
CA LEU A 426 -19.77 13.97 -11.77
C LEU A 426 -19.39 15.36 -12.29
N ASP A 427 -20.00 16.38 -11.68
CA ASP A 427 -19.61 17.79 -11.87
C ASP A 427 -18.13 18.00 -11.60
N LYS A 428 -17.52 18.97 -12.29
CA LYS A 428 -16.07 19.27 -12.20
C LYS A 428 -15.59 19.47 -10.75
N GLU A 429 -16.41 20.03 -9.86
CA GLU A 429 -16.06 20.20 -8.45
C GLU A 429 -16.11 18.90 -7.63
N LEU A 430 -17.15 18.07 -7.81
CA LEU A 430 -17.25 16.76 -7.16
C LEU A 430 -16.19 15.78 -7.69
N LYS A 431 -15.86 15.87 -8.98
CA LYS A 431 -14.85 15.06 -9.63
C LYS A 431 -13.43 15.35 -9.15
N THR A 432 -13.15 16.58 -8.72
CA THR A 432 -11.81 16.99 -8.26
C THR A 432 -11.69 16.89 -6.74
N LYS A 433 -12.53 17.60 -5.99
CA LYS A 433 -12.48 17.61 -4.52
C LYS A 433 -13.18 16.41 -3.90
N GLY A 434 -14.34 16.04 -4.44
CA GLY A 434 -15.13 14.90 -3.93
C GLY A 434 -14.43 13.56 -4.14
N LYS A 435 -13.86 13.32 -5.33
CA LYS A 435 -13.02 12.14 -5.60
C LYS A 435 -11.88 12.00 -4.60
N ALA A 436 -11.09 13.06 -4.42
CA ALA A 436 -9.97 13.06 -3.49
C ALA A 436 -10.42 12.77 -2.06
N ALA A 437 -11.55 13.34 -1.63
CA ALA A 437 -12.15 13.07 -0.33
C ALA A 437 -12.56 11.59 -0.20
N VAL A 438 -13.27 11.03 -1.18
CA VAL A 438 -13.70 9.62 -1.15
C VAL A 438 -12.49 8.68 -1.14
N ASP A 439 -11.49 8.90 -1.97
CA ASP A 439 -10.33 8.01 -2.08
C ASP A 439 -9.47 7.99 -0.80
N ILE A 440 -9.31 9.15 -0.14
CA ILE A 440 -8.56 9.26 1.12
C ILE A 440 -9.37 8.70 2.30
N ILE A 441 -10.65 9.07 2.40
CA ILE A 441 -11.50 8.71 3.54
C ILE A 441 -11.85 7.23 3.50
N SER A 442 -12.29 6.70 2.35
CA SER A 442 -12.78 5.31 2.26
C SER A 442 -11.73 4.26 2.66
N ALA A 443 -10.49 4.40 2.16
CA ALA A 443 -9.40 3.49 2.48
C ALA A 443 -9.06 3.48 3.97
N LYS A 444 -9.24 4.63 4.64
CA LYS A 444 -8.93 4.83 6.04
C LYS A 444 -10.06 4.36 6.96
N VAL A 445 -11.30 4.71 6.61
CA VAL A 445 -12.50 4.26 7.33
C VAL A 445 -12.58 2.74 7.30
N GLY A 446 -12.41 2.09 6.14
CA GLY A 446 -12.49 0.63 6.05
C GLY A 446 -11.42 -0.10 6.88
N LYS A 447 -10.16 0.37 6.87
CA LYS A 447 -9.10 -0.22 7.68
C LYS A 447 -9.28 0.05 9.18
N SER A 448 -9.66 1.27 9.54
CA SER A 448 -9.83 1.68 10.94
C SER A 448 -11.05 1.02 11.58
N SER A 449 -12.18 0.93 10.87
CA SER A 449 -13.37 0.21 11.34
C SER A 449 -13.12 -1.28 11.53
N GLY A 450 -12.37 -1.91 10.61
CA GLY A 450 -11.93 -3.29 10.75
C GLY A 450 -11.05 -3.51 11.98
N GLY A 451 -10.10 -2.60 12.22
CA GLY A 451 -9.25 -2.63 13.42
C GLY A 451 -10.05 -2.43 14.71
N LEU A 452 -11.02 -1.51 14.73
CA LEU A 452 -11.87 -1.23 15.88
C LEU A 452 -12.75 -2.43 16.25
N ILE A 453 -13.40 -3.05 15.26
CA ILE A 453 -14.25 -4.23 15.50
C ILE A 453 -13.41 -5.40 16.02
N GLN A 454 -12.25 -5.65 15.43
CA GLN A 454 -11.33 -6.67 15.93
C GLN A 454 -10.85 -6.35 17.35
N SER A 455 -10.46 -5.11 17.64
CA SER A 455 -10.03 -4.74 18.99
C SER A 455 -11.15 -4.91 20.02
N PHE A 456 -12.40 -4.61 19.65
CA PHE A 456 -13.54 -4.80 20.54
C PHE A 456 -13.78 -6.30 20.80
N LEU A 457 -13.72 -7.13 19.75
CA LEU A 457 -13.85 -8.59 19.87
C LEU A 457 -12.72 -9.23 20.71
N PHE A 458 -11.52 -8.64 20.73
CA PHE A 458 -10.41 -9.15 21.54
C PHE A 458 -10.40 -8.64 23.00
N VAL A 459 -11.20 -7.62 23.31
CA VAL A 459 -11.33 -7.05 24.67
C VAL A 459 -12.52 -7.64 25.42
N LEU A 460 -13.60 -7.98 24.69
CA LEU A 460 -14.69 -8.85 25.15
C LEU A 460 -14.16 -10.26 25.44
#